data_AF-A0A7W2IVR4-F1
#
_entry.id   AF-A0A7W2IVR4-F1
#
_cell.length_a   1.000
_cell.length_b   1.000
_cell.length_c   1.000
_cell.angle_alpha   90.00
_cell.angle_beta   90.00
_cell.angle_gamma   90.00
#
_symmetry.space_group_name_H-M   'P 1'
#
loop_
_entity.id
_entity.type
_entity.pdbx_description
1 polymer ?
#
loop_
_entity_poly.entity_id
_entity_poly.type
_entity_poly.pdbx_seq_one_letter_code
_entity_poly.pdbx_strand_id
1 'polypeptide(L)'
;LVRRFLIDFPGKTVGLVSVDPSKRKTGGALLGDRIRMNAINNPRVYMRSLATRQSNLALSKYVNEAVEVLKAAEYDLIILET
;
A
#
# COMPACT_ATOMS: atom_id res chain seq x y z
N LEU A 1 -3.65 8.95 -9.30
CA LEU A 1 -2.18 9.16 -9.25
C LEU A 1 -1.41 8.08 -10.01
N VAL A 2 -1.45 6.81 -9.57
CA VAL A 2 -0.69 5.68 -10.17
C VAL A 2 -0.77 5.63 -11.70
N ARG A 3 -1.99 5.67 -12.28
CA ARG A 3 -2.18 5.66 -13.74
C ARG A 3 -1.39 6.75 -14.46
N ARG A 4 -1.38 7.98 -13.94
CA ARG A 4 -0.68 9.11 -14.55
C ARG A 4 0.82 8.91 -14.47
N PHE A 5 1.35 8.50 -13.31
CA PHE A 5 2.77 8.22 -13.15
C PHE A 5 3.27 7.14 -14.11
N LEU A 6 2.50 6.05 -14.30
CA LEU A 6 2.88 4.99 -15.24
C LEU A 6 2.92 5.44 -16.70
N ILE A 7 2.10 6.44 -17.08
CA ILE A 7 2.07 7.03 -18.42
C ILE A 7 3.25 7.98 -18.60
N ASP A 8 3.46 8.89 -17.64
CA ASP A 8 4.48 9.94 -17.75
C ASP A 8 5.91 9.37 -17.60
N PHE A 9 6.07 8.24 -16.89
CA PHE A 9 7.35 7.61 -16.60
C PHE A 9 7.36 6.13 -17.03
N PRO A 10 7.54 5.82 -18.33
CA PRO A 10 7.35 4.48 -18.89
C PRO A 10 8.33 3.38 -18.42
N GLY A 11 9.39 3.71 -17.70
CA GLY A 11 10.33 2.74 -17.10
C GLY A 11 10.30 2.66 -15.58
N LYS A 12 9.47 3.46 -14.92
CA LYS A 12 9.47 3.59 -13.45
C LYS A 12 8.47 2.65 -12.80
N THR A 13 8.79 2.19 -11.59
CA THR A 13 8.01 1.25 -10.77
C THR A 13 7.32 1.98 -9.61
N VAL A 14 6.21 1.42 -9.12
CA VAL A 14 5.44 2.00 -8.00
C VAL A 14 5.18 0.94 -6.94
N GLY A 15 5.61 1.21 -5.71
CA GLY A 15 5.28 0.43 -4.52
C GLY A 15 4.16 1.12 -3.75
N LEU A 16 3.09 0.40 -3.42
CA LEU A 16 1.94 0.95 -2.70
C LEU A 16 1.64 0.15 -1.44
N VAL A 17 1.59 0.84 -0.31
CA VAL A 17 1.13 0.29 0.97
C VAL A 17 -0.13 1.06 1.36
N SER A 18 -1.24 0.34 1.56
CA SER A 18 -2.46 0.92 2.14
C SER A 18 -2.71 0.30 3.52
N VAL A 19 -3.22 1.09 4.45
CA VAL A 19 -3.46 0.70 5.83
C VAL A 19 -4.92 0.90 6.18
N ASP A 20 -5.68 -0.19 6.26
CA ASP A 20 -7.09 -0.18 6.63
C ASP A 20 -7.28 -0.47 8.13
N PRO A 21 -8.26 0.15 8.81
CA PRO A 21 -8.57 -0.17 10.19
C PRO A 21 -9.18 -1.57 10.36
N SER A 22 -8.67 -2.34 11.33
CA SER A 22 -9.22 -3.66 11.68
C SER A 22 -10.49 -3.56 12.55
N LYS A 23 -11.48 -4.45 12.33
CA LYS A 23 -12.70 -4.53 13.15
C LYS A 23 -12.44 -5.19 14.50
N ARG A 24 -12.72 -4.48 15.60
CA ARG A 24 -12.53 -4.93 17.00
C ARG A 24 -13.23 -6.24 17.37
N LYS A 25 -14.45 -6.48 16.87
CA LYS A 25 -15.30 -7.61 17.31
C LYS A 25 -14.87 -8.97 16.75
N THR A 26 -14.27 -9.01 15.56
CA THR A 26 -13.98 -10.26 14.85
C THR A 26 -12.48 -10.47 14.60
N GLY A 27 -11.63 -9.47 14.89
CA GLY A 27 -10.20 -9.52 14.61
C GLY A 27 -9.83 -9.45 13.12
N GLY A 28 -10.82 -9.47 12.23
CA GLY A 28 -10.64 -9.34 10.79
C GLY A 28 -10.56 -7.88 10.32
N ALA A 29 -10.05 -7.68 9.11
CA ALA A 29 -10.06 -6.40 8.41
C ALA A 29 -10.72 -6.55 7.04
N LEU A 30 -11.50 -5.54 6.64
CA LEU A 30 -11.93 -5.41 5.26
C LEU A 30 -10.90 -4.49 4.58
N LEU A 31 -10.11 -5.03 3.66
CA LEU A 31 -9.04 -4.30 2.99
C LEU A 31 -9.60 -3.59 1.75
N GLY A 32 -10.34 -2.51 1.99
CA GLY A 32 -11.24 -1.90 1.02
C GLY A 32 -10.53 -1.07 -0.05
N ASP A 33 -9.33 -0.60 0.23
CA ASP A 33 -8.61 0.30 -0.67
C ASP A 33 -8.20 -0.37 -1.97
N ARG A 34 -7.80 -1.64 -1.90
CA ARG A 34 -7.41 -2.42 -3.08
C ARG A 34 -8.50 -2.48 -4.15
N ILE A 35 -9.76 -2.59 -3.74
CA ILE A 35 -10.90 -2.67 -4.66
C ILE A 35 -11.12 -1.34 -5.39
N ARG A 36 -10.73 -0.21 -4.80
CA ARG A 36 -10.87 1.12 -5.42
C ARG A 36 -9.73 1.47 -6.37
N MET A 37 -8.60 0.76 -6.32
CA MET A 37 -7.39 1.09 -7.07
C MET A 37 -7.30 0.36 -8.42
N ASN A 38 -8.07 0.80 -9.41
CA ASN A 38 -8.13 0.16 -10.75
C ASN A 38 -6.80 0.11 -11.53
N ALA A 39 -5.84 0.97 -11.20
CA ALA A 39 -4.59 1.11 -11.95
C ALA A 39 -3.44 0.21 -11.42
N ILE A 40 -3.68 -0.64 -10.43
CA ILE A 40 -2.64 -1.47 -9.80
C ILE A 40 -2.39 -2.78 -10.53
N ASN A 41 -3.27 -3.18 -11.46
CA ASN A 41 -3.06 -4.38 -12.27
C ASN A 41 -2.07 -4.10 -13.39
N ASN A 42 -0.81 -3.91 -13.01
CA ASN A 42 0.31 -3.62 -13.91
C ASN A 42 1.58 -4.27 -13.35
N PRO A 43 2.43 -4.92 -14.17
CA PRO A 43 3.67 -5.55 -13.69
C PRO A 43 4.64 -4.60 -12.97
N ARG A 44 4.55 -3.29 -13.24
CA ARG A 44 5.37 -2.25 -12.59
C ARG A 44 4.79 -1.73 -11.29
N VAL A 45 3.67 -2.27 -10.83
CA VAL A 45 2.99 -1.85 -9.60
C VAL A 45 2.91 -3.01 -8.64
N TYR A 46 3.45 -2.83 -7.44
CA TYR A 46 3.20 -3.70 -6.32
C TYR A 46 2.29 -3.01 -5.31
N MET A 47 1.27 -3.72 -4.83
CA MET A 47 0.39 -3.23 -3.78
C MET A 47 0.28 -4.22 -2.63
N ARG A 48 0.47 -3.74 -1.40
CA ARG A 48 0.20 -4.46 -0.16
C ARG A 48 -0.83 -3.72 0.68
N SER A 49 -1.85 -4.43 1.13
CA SER A 49 -2.86 -3.90 2.06
C SER A 49 -2.55 -4.45 3.46
N LEU A 50 -2.47 -3.56 4.45
CA LEU A 50 -2.16 -3.86 5.84
C LEU A 50 -3.36 -3.49 6.72
N ALA A 51 -3.50 -4.18 7.85
CA ALA A 51 -4.49 -3.85 8.86
C ALA A 51 -3.81 -3.26 10.10
N THR A 52 -4.41 -2.23 10.72
CA THR A 52 -3.82 -1.58 11.91
C THR A 52 -3.72 -2.49 13.14
N ARG A 53 -4.54 -3.55 13.25
CA ARG A 53 -4.62 -4.55 14.34
C ARG A 53 -4.80 -4.00 15.77
N GLN A 54 -4.60 -2.71 16.04
CA GLN A 54 -4.83 -2.02 17.31
C GLN A 54 -5.35 -0.60 17.06
N SER A 55 -6.32 -0.15 17.86
CA SER A 55 -7.06 1.11 17.63
C SER A 55 -6.29 2.39 17.98
N ASN A 56 -5.16 2.31 18.68
CA ASN A 56 -4.46 3.48 19.25
C ASN A 56 -3.13 3.81 18.57
N LEU A 57 -2.72 3.03 17.57
CA LEU A 57 -1.53 3.31 16.75
C LEU A 57 -2.02 3.54 15.33
N ALA A 58 -2.02 4.81 14.90
CA ALA A 58 -2.39 5.21 13.54
C ALA A 58 -1.50 4.55 12.47
N LEU A 59 -0.33 4.04 12.86
CA LEU A 59 0.59 3.29 12.01
C LEU A 59 0.89 1.95 12.67
N SER A 60 0.48 0.88 12.00
CA SER A 60 0.90 -0.47 12.35
C SER A 60 2.44 -0.54 12.33
N LYS A 61 3.05 -1.22 13.31
CA LYS A 61 4.51 -1.46 13.36
C LYS A 61 5.05 -1.98 12.02
N TYR A 62 4.23 -2.73 11.30
CA TYR A 62 4.56 -3.35 10.02
C TYR A 62 4.59 -2.37 8.83
N VAL A 63 4.08 -1.14 8.99
CA VAL A 63 4.09 -0.14 7.90
C VAL A 63 5.52 0.30 7.59
N ASN A 64 6.29 0.61 8.64
CA ASN A 64 7.69 1.01 8.46
C ASN A 64 8.50 -0.12 7.81
N GLU A 65 8.35 -1.35 8.30
CA GLU A 65 9.01 -2.52 7.72
C GLU A 65 8.61 -2.74 6.25
N ALA A 66 7.33 -2.57 5.89
CA ALA A 66 6.87 -2.68 4.51
C ALA A 66 7.49 -1.59 3.61
N VAL A 67 7.58 -0.35 4.10
CA VAL A 67 8.21 0.75 3.37
C VAL A 67 9.71 0.49 3.17
N GLU A 68 10.41 0.00 4.20
CA GLU A 68 11.84 -0.34 4.09
C GLU A 68 12.09 -1.48 3.09
N VAL A 69 11.21 -2.49 3.04
CA VAL A 69 11.28 -3.54 2.01
C VAL A 69 11.12 -2.95 0.60
N LEU A 70 10.20 -2.00 0.40
CA LEU A 70 10.00 -1.37 -0.91
C LEU A 70 11.18 -0.49 -1.31
N LYS A 71 11.81 0.20 -0.35
CA LYS A 71 13.05 0.95 -0.60
C LYS A 71 14.20 0.02 -0.99
N ALA A 72 14.38 -1.06 -0.24
CA ALA A 72 15.43 -2.06 -0.52
C ALA A 72 15.20 -2.80 -1.85
N ALA A 73 13.95 -2.92 -2.29
CA ALA A 73 13.57 -3.44 -3.61
C ALA A 73 13.63 -2.39 -4.73
N GLU A 74 14.16 -1.19 -4.44
CA GLU A 74 14.43 -0.12 -5.42
C GLU A 74 13.20 0.36 -6.21
N TYR A 75 12.02 0.38 -5.57
CA TYR A 75 10.83 1.00 -6.18
C TYR A 75 11.04 2.51 -6.35
N ASP A 76 10.78 3.03 -7.56
CA ASP A 76 11.05 4.44 -7.88
C ASP A 76 10.10 5.42 -7.17
N LEU A 77 8.86 5.00 -6.90
CA LEU A 77 7.87 5.76 -6.16
C LEU A 77 7.20 4.86 -5.12
N ILE A 78 7.25 5.27 -3.86
CA ILE A 78 6.53 4.59 -2.77
C ILE A 78 5.37 5.47 -2.31
N ILE A 79 4.16 4.92 -2.32
CA ILE A 79 2.93 5.56 -1.85
C ILE A 79 2.46 4.84 -0.60
N LEU A 80 2.32 5.58 0.49
CA LEU A 80 1.67 5.12 1.71
C LEU A 80 0.31 5.81 1.85
N GLU A 81 -0.75 5.02 1.88
CA GLU A 81 -2.11 5.46 2.24
C GLU A 81 -2.46 4.95 3.63
N THR A 82 -3.03 5.81 4.47
CA THR A 82 -3.48 5.52 5.84
C THR A 82 -4.91 5.95 6.06
#